data_AF-A0A383EXC8-F1
#
_entry.id   AF-A0A383EXC8-F1
#
_cell.length_a   1.000
_cell.length_b   1.000
_cell.length_c   1.000
_cell.angle_alpha   90.00
_cell.angle_beta   90.00
_cell.angle_gamma   90.00
#
_symmetry.space_group_name_H-M   'P 1'
#
loop_
_entity.id
_entity.type
_entity.pdbx_description
1 polymer ?
#
loop_
_entity_poly.entity_id
_entity_poly.type
_entity_poly.pdbx_seq_one_letter_code
_entity_poly.pdbx_strand_id
1 'polypeptide(L)' 'MRKIKVGIIGFGTIGSGVVRILTAHGDLVRQRLGAEVEVVKI' A
#
# COMPACT_ATOMS: atom_id res chain seq x y z
N MET A 1 10.55 -3.91 -12.01
CA MET A 1 9.12 -3.51 -11.86
C MET A 1 9.07 -2.11 -11.27
N ARG A 2 8.07 -1.30 -11.61
CA ARG A 2 7.95 0.08 -11.13
C ARG A 2 7.48 0.08 -9.67
N LYS A 3 8.10 0.88 -8.81
CA LYS A 3 7.63 1.15 -7.44
C LYS A 3 6.85 2.45 -7.41
N ILE A 4 5.67 2.43 -6.80
CA ILE A 4 4.82 3.60 -6.60
C ILE A 4 4.85 3.94 -5.12
N LYS A 5 5.47 5.08 -4.81
CA LYS A 5 5.58 5.59 -3.44
C LYS A 5 4.32 6.36 -3.08
N VAL A 6 3.68 5.98 -1.98
CA VAL A 6 2.45 6.62 -1.50
C VAL A 6 2.60 7.09 -0.06
N GLY A 7 1.97 8.22 0.25
CA GLY A 7 1.77 8.69 1.61
C GLY A 7 0.33 8.45 2.02
N ILE A 8 0.12 8.00 3.25
CA ILE A 8 -1.20 7.98 3.88
C ILE A 8 -1.36 9.29 4.64
N ILE A 9 -2.53 9.92 4.58
CA ILE A 9 -2.87 11.10 5.37
C ILE A 9 -3.95 10.67 6.35
N GLY A 10 -3.55 10.46 7.61
CA GLY A 10 -4.42 9.99 8.69
C GLY A 10 -4.29 8.49 8.95
N PHE A 11 -4.07 8.13 10.22
CA PHE A 11 -3.77 6.76 10.66
C PHE A 11 -4.73 6.24 11.73
N GLY A 12 -6.03 6.39 11.47
CA GLY A 12 -7.08 5.77 12.29
C GLY A 12 -7.38 4.34 11.87
N THR A 13 -8.58 3.86 12.18
CA THR A 13 -9.06 2.52 11.80
C THR A 13 -8.93 2.24 10.30
N ILE A 14 -9.18 3.25 9.46
CA ILE A 14 -9.09 3.12 8.01
C ILE A 14 -7.62 3.10 7.55
N GLY A 15 -6.81 4.07 7.98
CA GLY A 15 -5.40 4.17 7.56
C GLY A 15 -4.59 2.92 7.94
N SER A 16 -4.78 2.43 9.16
CA SER A 16 -4.18 1.17 9.62
C SER A 16 -4.66 -0.04 8.81
N GLY A 17 -5.96 -0.09 8.47
CA GLY A 17 -6.52 -1.10 7.59
C GLY A 17 -5.90 -1.11 6.19
N VAL A 18 -5.68 0.08 5.60
CA VAL A 18 -5.05 0.24 4.29
C VAL A 18 -3.61 -0.27 4.32
N VAL A 19 -2.79 0.15 5.30
CA VAL A 19 -1.43 -0.36 5.47
C VAL A 19 -1.44 -1.88 5.59
N ARG A 20 -2.29 -2.43 6.45
CA ARG A 20 -2.40 -3.87 6.67
C ARG A 20 -2.72 -4.63 5.37
N ILE A 21 -3.64 -4.15 4.55
CA ILE A 21 -4.00 -4.79 3.28
C ILE A 21 -2.85 -4.70 2.28
N LEU A 22 -2.21 -3.54 2.15
CA LEU A 22 -1.08 -3.35 1.24
C LEU A 22 0.11 -4.23 1.61
N THR A 23 0.35 -4.45 2.91
CA THR A 23 1.42 -5.33 3.39
C THR A 23 1.06 -6.81 3.29
N ALA A 24 -0.15 -7.22 3.72
CA ALA A 24 -0.55 -8.63 3.76
C ALA A 24 -0.96 -9.21 2.39
N HIS A 25 -1.42 -8.36 1.47
CA HIS A 25 -1.91 -8.75 0.15
C HIS A 25 -1.19 -8.01 -1.00
N GLY A 26 0.04 -7.55 -0.76
CA GLY A 26 0.84 -6.81 -1.74
C GLY A 26 1.03 -7.56 -3.06
N ASP A 27 1.06 -8.89 -3.03
CA ASP A 27 1.19 -9.74 -4.22
C ASP A 27 -0.01 -9.63 -5.15
N LEU A 28 -1.23 -9.64 -4.59
CA LEU A 28 -2.46 -9.48 -5.36
C LEU A 28 -2.55 -8.09 -5.99
N VAL A 29 -2.18 -7.06 -5.22
CA VAL A 29 -2.14 -5.68 -5.71
C VAL A 29 -1.12 -5.57 -6.84
N ARG A 30 0.06 -6.15 -6.67
CA ARG A 30 1.14 -6.16 -7.65
C ARG A 30 0.75 -6.90 -8.93
N GLN A 31 0.06 -8.04 -8.83
CA GLN A 31 -0.43 -8.79 -10.00
C GLN A 31 -1.45 -7.97 -10.81
N ARG A 32 -2.33 -7.23 -10.15
CA ARG A 32 -3.37 -6.42 -10.80
C ARG A 32 -2.84 -5.09 -11.35
N LEU A 33 -1.95 -4.44 -10.61
CA LEU A 33 -1.43 -3.10 -10.92
C LEU A 33 -0.18 -3.14 -11.82
N GLY A 34 0.55 -4.26 -11.85
CA GLY A 34 1.85 -4.37 -12.51
C GLY A 34 2.98 -3.58 -11.82
N ALA A 35 2.72 -3.07 -10.62
CA ALA A 35 3.63 -2.23 -9.84
C ALA A 35 3.56 -2.58 -8.35
N GLU A 36 4.65 -2.35 -7.63
CA GLU A 36 4.72 -2.50 -6.18
C GLU A 36 4.34 -1.17 -5.51
N VAL A 37 3.39 -1.22 -4.57
CA VAL A 37 2.97 -0.05 -3.79
C VAL A 37 3.80 -0.01 -2.50
N GLU A 38 4.52 1.09 -2.29
CA GLU A 38 5.37 1.31 -1.14
C GLU A 38 4.83 2.48 -0.31
N VAL A 39 4.40 2.21 0.92
CA VAL A 39 3.98 3.26 1.85
C VAL A 39 5.23 3.91 2.44
N VAL A 40 5.51 5.15 2.04
CA VAL A 40 6.74 5.88 2.45
C VAL A 40 6.49 6.87 3.58
N LYS A 41 5.24 7.22 3.83
CA LYS A 41 4.84 8.13 4.91
C LYS A 41 3.41 7.81 5.38
N ILE A 42 3.14 8.04 6.65
CA ILE A 42 1.84 7.92 7.31
C ILE A 42 1.49 9.28 7.92
#